data_AF-A0A5B8CP49-F1
#
_entry.id   AF-A0A5B8CP49-F1
#
_cell.length_a   1.000
_cell.length_b   1.000
_cell.length_c   1.000
_cell.angle_alpha   90.00
_cell.angle_beta   90.00
_cell.angle_gamma   90.00
#
_symmetry.space_group_name_H-M   'P 1'
#
loop_
_entity.id
_entity.type
_entity.pdbx_description
1 polymer ?
#
loop_
_entity_poly.entity_id
_entity_poly.type
_entity_poly.pdbx_seq_one_letter_code
_entity_poly.pdbx_strand_id
1 'polypeptide(L)'
;MKGFLDRVWQNGLAYGLGSTLKGKKFRYLALVGGSQEGFVKYGWEKNMTDYFKGMMSYLEVEDTKIDFLYNTLGLEDSVSEQHYKDLFKQARTIVNDLNQ
;
A
#
# COMPACT_ATOMS: atom_id res chain seq x y z
N MET A 1 -0.26 -9.18 8.12
CA MET A 1 0.73 -8.73 7.11
C MET A 1 2.16 -8.82 7.63
N LYS A 2 2.55 -8.09 8.69
CA LYS A 2 3.95 -8.11 9.21
C LYS A 2 4.56 -9.51 9.34
N GLY A 3 3.86 -10.43 10.00
CA GLY A 3 4.37 -11.81 10.17
C GLY A 3 4.50 -12.62 8.87
N PHE A 4 3.78 -12.27 7.79
CA PHE A 4 3.97 -12.89 6.48
C PHE A 4 5.29 -12.42 5.85
N LEU A 5 5.56 -11.12 5.91
CA LEU A 5 6.81 -10.53 5.43
C LEU A 5 8.01 -11.20 6.12
N ASP A 6 7.99 -11.27 7.44
CA ASP A 6 9.10 -11.84 8.22
C ASP A 6 9.34 -13.33 7.96
N ARG A 7 8.30 -14.10 7.65
CA ARG A 7 8.39 -15.57 7.58
C ARG A 7 8.54 -16.08 6.15
N VAL A 8 7.95 -15.39 5.18
CA VAL A 8 7.93 -15.82 3.78
C VAL A 8 9.05 -15.15 2.98
N TRP A 9 9.36 -13.89 3.24
CA TRP A 9 10.40 -13.19 2.49
C TRP A 9 11.77 -13.44 3.08
N GLN A 10 12.25 -14.68 2.88
CA GLN A 10 13.56 -15.15 3.31
C GLN A 10 14.61 -15.01 2.22
N ASN A 11 15.87 -15.14 2.62
CA ASN A 11 17.00 -15.23 1.71
C ASN A 11 16.85 -16.42 0.73
N GLY A 12 17.20 -16.20 -0.53
CA GLY A 12 17.07 -17.19 -1.60
C GLY A 12 15.69 -17.25 -2.25
N LEU A 13 14.66 -16.59 -1.69
CA LEU A 13 13.35 -16.42 -2.31
C LEU A 13 13.06 -14.96 -2.64
N ALA A 14 13.18 -14.08 -1.64
CA ALA A 14 12.81 -12.67 -1.73
C ALA A 14 14.00 -11.75 -1.98
N TYR A 15 15.18 -12.11 -1.48
CA TYR A 15 16.43 -11.37 -1.67
C TYR A 15 17.64 -12.31 -1.73
N GLY A 16 18.75 -11.82 -2.28
CA GLY A 16 19.96 -12.60 -2.49
C GLY A 16 19.92 -13.46 -3.76
N LEU A 17 20.88 -14.39 -3.88
CA LEU A 17 21.01 -15.29 -5.04
C LEU A 17 19.77 -16.16 -5.19
N GLY A 18 19.13 -16.09 -6.36
CA GLY A 18 17.87 -16.81 -6.64
C GLY A 18 16.59 -16.03 -6.31
N SER A 19 16.67 -14.74 -5.98
CA SER A 19 15.48 -13.91 -5.72
C SER A 19 14.49 -13.96 -6.90
N THR A 20 13.24 -14.27 -6.56
CA THR A 20 12.10 -14.30 -7.49
C THR A 20 11.33 -12.97 -7.53
N LEU A 21 11.60 -12.10 -6.57
CA LEU A 21 10.92 -10.81 -6.41
C LEU A 21 11.63 -9.68 -7.15
N LYS A 22 12.90 -9.85 -7.50
CA LYS A 22 13.67 -8.85 -8.26
C LYS A 22 12.94 -8.43 -9.54
N GLY A 23 12.79 -7.12 -9.73
CA GLY A 23 12.15 -6.54 -10.91
C GLY A 23 10.63 -6.76 -11.01
N LYS A 24 9.98 -7.30 -9.96
CA LYS A 24 8.51 -7.32 -9.87
C LYS A 24 7.98 -5.92 -9.57
N LYS A 25 6.68 -5.74 -9.75
CA LYS A 25 5.96 -4.52 -9.37
C LYS A 25 5.05 -4.80 -8.18
N PHE A 26 4.98 -3.88 -7.22
CA PHE A 26 4.13 -4.00 -6.03
C PHE A 26 3.28 -2.75 -5.84
N ARG A 27 2.00 -2.94 -5.49
CA ARG A 27 1.12 -1.87 -4.99
C ARG A 27 0.55 -2.28 -3.64
N TYR A 28 0.64 -1.38 -2.68
CA TYR A 28 0.00 -1.50 -1.39
C TYR A 28 -1.19 -0.56 -1.35
N LEU A 29 -2.36 -1.07 -1.00
CA LEU A 29 -3.56 -0.27 -0.80
C LEU A 29 -3.94 -0.32 0.68
N ALA A 30 -3.69 0.77 1.39
CA ALA A 30 -3.98 0.89 2.82
C ALA A 30 -5.35 1.52 3.03
N LEU A 31 -6.26 0.80 3.70
CA LEU A 31 -7.55 1.34 4.13
C LEU A 31 -7.37 2.06 5.46
N VAL A 32 -7.66 3.36 5.49
CA VAL A 32 -7.50 4.24 6.65
C VAL A 32 -8.87 4.73 7.08
N GLY A 33 -9.17 4.58 8.37
CA GLY A 33 -10.46 5.01 8.93
C GLY A 33 -10.58 6.52 9.09
N GLY A 34 -9.45 7.22 9.33
CA GLY A 34 -9.40 8.67 9.50
C GLY A 34 -9.24 9.45 8.19
N SER A 35 -9.23 10.77 8.32
CA SER A 35 -9.06 11.70 7.21
C SER A 35 -7.60 11.81 6.75
N GLN A 36 -7.43 12.18 5.48
CA GLN A 36 -6.11 12.43 4.89
C GLN A 36 -5.35 13.52 5.65
N GLU A 37 -6.02 14.61 6.01
CA GLU A 37 -5.42 15.73 6.71
C GLU A 37 -4.78 15.31 8.04
N GLY A 38 -5.48 14.47 8.81
CA GLY A 38 -4.93 13.91 10.04
C GLY A 38 -3.70 13.05 9.76
N PHE A 39 -3.79 12.16 8.77
CA PHE A 39 -2.71 11.23 8.44
C PHE A 39 -1.43 11.94 7.95
N VAL A 40 -1.59 13.01 7.16
CA VAL A 40 -0.49 13.86 6.70
C VAL A 40 0.06 14.71 7.85
N LYS A 41 -0.81 15.34 8.66
CA LYS A 41 -0.40 16.19 9.79
C LYS A 41 0.47 15.45 10.80
N TYR A 42 0.15 14.19 11.09
CA TYR A 42 0.94 13.35 12.00
C TYR A 42 2.10 12.62 11.32
N GLY A 43 2.34 12.86 10.01
CA GLY A 43 3.46 12.28 9.26
C GLY A 43 3.32 10.79 8.96
N TRP A 44 2.15 10.18 9.20
CA TRP A 44 1.93 8.75 8.99
C TRP A 44 2.07 8.37 7.52
N GLU A 45 1.54 9.19 6.61
CA GLU A 45 1.61 8.95 5.17
C GLU A 45 3.07 8.85 4.69
N LYS A 46 3.90 9.83 5.09
CA LYS A 46 5.32 9.86 4.73
C LYS A 46 6.09 8.69 5.35
N ASN A 47 5.91 8.46 6.65
CA ASN A 47 6.64 7.40 7.37
C ASN A 47 6.34 6.01 6.78
N MET A 48 5.08 5.74 6.46
CA MET A 48 4.67 4.48 5.85
C MET A 48 5.21 4.36 4.43
N THR A 49 5.13 5.44 3.64
CA THR A 49 5.70 5.46 2.28
C THR A 49 7.19 5.15 2.27
N ASP A 50 7.96 5.80 3.14
CA ASP A 50 9.39 5.59 3.24
C ASP A 50 9.74 4.19 3.74
N TYR A 51 8.99 3.66 4.72
CA TYR A 51 9.18 2.30 5.21
C TYR A 51 8.97 1.25 4.12
N PHE A 52 7.85 1.33 3.37
CA PHE A 52 7.57 0.38 2.30
C PHE A 52 8.55 0.50 1.14
N LYS A 53 8.95 1.73 0.77
CA LYS A 53 9.97 1.94 -0.26
C LYS A 53 11.32 1.36 0.18
N GLY A 54 11.75 1.61 1.41
CA GLY A 54 13.00 1.07 1.94
C GLY A 54 13.01 -0.47 1.98
N MET A 55 11.92 -1.06 2.47
CA MET A 55 11.75 -2.51 2.49
C MET A 55 11.79 -3.12 1.09
N MET A 56 11.05 -2.57 0.13
CA MET A 56 11.00 -3.12 -1.23
C MET A 56 12.30 -2.87 -2.01
N SER A 57 12.99 -1.76 -1.77
CA SER A 57 14.32 -1.48 -2.33
C SER A 57 15.34 -2.55 -1.89
N TYR A 58 15.28 -2.99 -0.63
CA TYR A 58 16.11 -4.10 -0.15
C TYR A 58 15.84 -5.42 -0.90
N LEU A 59 14.61 -5.61 -1.41
CA LEU A 59 14.21 -6.77 -2.21
C LEU A 59 14.48 -6.59 -3.72
N GLU A 60 15.15 -5.51 -4.13
CA GLU A 60 15.39 -5.15 -5.53
C GLU A 60 14.09 -4.97 -6.34
N VAL A 61 13.06 -4.43 -5.68
CA VAL A 61 11.78 -4.03 -6.27
C VAL A 61 11.72 -2.52 -6.34
N GLU A 62 12.00 -1.98 -7.53
CA GLU A 62 12.02 -0.53 -7.77
C GLU A 62 10.62 0.05 -7.99
N ASP A 63 9.74 -0.69 -8.67
CA ASP A 63 8.38 -0.27 -8.95
C ASP A 63 7.45 -0.65 -7.80
N THR A 64 7.50 0.15 -6.74
CA THR A 64 6.70 0.01 -5.53
C THR A 64 5.98 1.31 -5.19
N LYS A 65 4.69 1.20 -4.84
CA LYS A 65 3.89 2.32 -4.37
C LYS A 65 2.95 1.87 -3.26
N ILE A 66 2.74 2.73 -2.28
CA ILE A 66 1.65 2.62 -1.32
C ILE A 66 0.66 3.76 -1.56
N ASP A 67 -0.61 3.41 -1.65
CA ASP A 67 -1.73 4.34 -1.78
C ASP A 67 -2.67 4.16 -0.58
N PHE A 68 -3.26 5.26 -0.13
CA PHE A 68 -4.12 5.30 1.05
C PHE A 68 -5.54 5.66 0.64
N LEU A 69 -6.50 4.82 1.05
CA LEU A 69 -7.93 5.12 0.95
C LEU A 69 -8.38 5.62 2.32
N TYR A 70 -8.75 6.89 2.39
CA TYR A 70 -9.16 7.56 3.63
C TYR A 70 -10.65 7.43 3.91
N ASN A 71 -11.05 7.74 5.14
CA ASN A 71 -12.46 7.77 5.58
C ASN A 71 -13.22 6.44 5.31
N THR A 72 -12.53 5.31 5.40
CA THR A 72 -13.09 3.99 5.03
C THR A 72 -14.12 3.44 6.01
N LEU A 73 -14.11 3.92 7.26
CA LEU A 73 -15.06 3.50 8.29
C LEU A 73 -16.44 4.13 8.11
N GLY A 74 -16.54 5.23 7.36
CA GLY A 74 -17.80 5.91 7.10
C GLY A 74 -18.56 6.35 8.36
N LEU A 75 -17.83 6.83 9.36
CA LEU A 75 -18.38 7.19 10.67
C LEU A 75 -18.95 8.62 10.73
N GLU A 76 -18.87 9.38 9.64
CA GLU A 76 -19.63 10.61 9.51
C GLU A 76 -21.07 10.23 9.11
N ASP A 77 -22.07 10.72 9.85
CA ASP A 77 -23.50 10.32 9.86
C ASP A 77 -24.27 10.42 8.51
N SER A 78 -23.58 10.39 7.36
CA SER A 78 -24.15 10.50 6.02
C SER A 78 -23.34 9.71 4.97
N VAL A 79 -22.87 8.50 5.29
CA VAL A 79 -22.22 7.65 4.28
C VAL A 79 -23.24 7.05 3.34
N SER A 80 -23.36 7.71 2.19
CA SER A 80 -24.13 7.23 1.06
C SER A 80 -23.43 6.05 0.38
N GLU A 81 -24.21 5.21 -0.30
CA GLU A 81 -23.69 4.15 -1.17
C GLU A 81 -22.66 4.66 -2.20
N GLN A 82 -22.74 5.95 -2.54
CA GLN A 82 -21.80 6.63 -3.44
C GLN A 82 -20.37 6.65 -2.88
N HIS A 83 -20.21 6.83 -1.56
CA HIS A 83 -18.90 6.85 -0.91
C HIS A 83 -18.13 5.54 -1.16
N TYR A 84 -18.79 4.41 -0.95
CA TYR A 84 -18.18 3.10 -1.20
C TYR A 84 -17.91 2.89 -2.69
N LYS A 85 -18.79 3.33 -3.59
CA LYS A 85 -18.56 3.28 -5.04
C LYS A 85 -17.32 4.08 -5.44
N ASP A 86 -17.11 5.24 -4.84
CA ASP A 86 -15.93 6.08 -5.09
C ASP A 86 -14.65 5.44 -4.55
N LEU A 87 -14.69 4.80 -3.37
CA LEU A 87 -13.57 4.01 -2.85
C LEU A 87 -13.21 2.84 -3.78
N PHE A 88 -14.21 2.10 -4.27
CA PHE A 88 -13.98 1.03 -5.25
C PHE A 88 -13.41 1.55 -6.56
N LYS A 89 -13.87 2.72 -7.04
CA LYS A 89 -13.33 3.36 -8.23
C LYS A 89 -11.85 3.72 -8.04
N GLN A 90 -11.50 4.32 -6.90
CA GLN A 90 -10.11 4.64 -6.55
C GLN A 90 -9.23 3.39 -6.51
N ALA A 91 -9.68 2.34 -5.81
CA ALA A 91 -8.96 1.06 -5.75
C ALA A 91 -8.71 0.46 -7.15
N ARG A 92 -9.71 0.50 -8.04
CA ARG A 92 -9.58 0.00 -9.42
C ARG A 92 -8.59 0.81 -10.23
N THR A 93 -8.60 2.14 -10.11
CA THR A 93 -7.61 3.00 -10.79
C THR A 93 -6.20 2.62 -10.36
N ILE A 94 -5.94 2.49 -9.05
CA ILE A 94 -4.63 2.12 -8.51
C ILE A 94 -4.15 0.76 -9.04
N VAL A 95 -5.05 -0.22 -9.13
CA VAL A 95 -4.73 -1.55 -9.68
C VAL A 95 -4.47 -1.48 -11.20
N ASN A 96 -5.23 -0.68 -11.94
CA ASN A 96 -5.02 -0.52 -13.38
C ASN A 96 -3.67 0.14 -13.69
N ASP A 97 -3.23 1.10 -12.87
CA ASP A 97 -1.93 1.76 -13.01
C ASP A 97 -0.74 0.81 -12.76
N LEU A 98 -0.94 -0.31 -12.06
CA LEU A 98 0.10 -1.35 -11.89
C LEU A 98 0.35 -2.14 -13.18
N ASN A 99 -0.70 -2.33 -13.98
CA ASN A 99 -0.68 -3.19 -15.16
C ASN A 99 -0.21 -2.47 -16.43
N GLN A 100 0.05 -1.16 -16.33
CA GLN A 100 0.67 -0.34 -17.38
C GLN A 100 2.20 -0.40 -17.25
#